data_AF-A0A925Q7D4-F1
#
_entry.id   AF-A0A925Q7D4-F1
#
_cell.length_a   1.000
_cell.length_b   1.000
_cell.length_c   1.000
_cell.angle_alpha   90.00
_cell.angle_beta   90.00
_cell.angle_gamma   90.00
#
_symmetry.space_group_name_H-M   'P 1'
#
loop_
_entity.id
_entity.type
_entity.pdbx_description
1 polymer ?
#
loop_
_entity_poly.entity_id
_entity_poly.type
_entity_poly.pdbx_seq_one_letter_code
_entity_poly.pdbx_strand_id
1 'polypeptide(L)'
;MPRIKVHEKVLAHLSRGLYRSPASALRELVSNAWDANALTVRINTNYPNFFQLSIKDDGDGFARDDFQNLMSGGIGNSEKREEEEKSLINNRQVIGRLGIGMLGIAQVCGAFTITSKTDKNTGFRARVTLYDLLKERLDDDDAAIVKDIMVQEPGEATSPLKIVDIGKYEFEKDFDPNDVEVGTTIITNEIHPTFVQTFKESLDKTKFEKFKEPPREWKRALQIFSSVHSLQELGDYWRLLWELAAACPIPFISETALPSKLIAEDQRRLESSDFKVYVDELQLLKPIALRGNKAGYTTIRIEPQARRVYSKDLRFHGYVVVQEGKQLLPDELRGVLIRIKNVGIGYYDPSLMDYRFNEGPRAKWVTAEIYVDEGLEDALNIDRDSFNRFHPEFRILQSYFHDLLHNQVFPEVYKKIGLRSKAKASAKEEEHTEHLQAISSALVDGPVKITHESVEPGHLPEAKLVEKAKHLELVLPDPDDLKTKKPYRQLASSLLAIYEISLREKNREKQRKVFTELVLKLLMGW
;
A
#
# COMPACT_ATOMS: atom_id res chain seq x y z
N MET A 1 16.69 38.83 -17.83
CA MET A 1 16.32 37.41 -17.67
C MET A 1 14.82 37.25 -17.87
N PRO A 2 14.40 36.28 -18.68
CA PRO A 2 13.00 35.85 -18.76
C PRO A 2 12.41 35.53 -17.39
N ARG A 3 11.10 35.78 -17.24
CA ARG A 3 10.33 35.52 -16.01
C ARG A 3 9.50 34.25 -16.19
N ILE A 4 9.30 33.52 -15.11
CA ILE A 4 8.45 32.32 -15.07
C ILE A 4 7.06 32.76 -14.67
N LYS A 5 6.09 32.58 -15.57
CA LYS A 5 4.72 33.02 -15.40
C LYS A 5 3.80 31.82 -15.26
N VAL A 6 3.02 31.79 -14.19
CA VAL A 6 2.02 30.75 -13.92
C VAL A 6 0.66 31.37 -13.67
N HIS A 7 -0.40 30.62 -13.94
CA HIS A 7 -1.75 31.02 -13.54
C HIS A 7 -1.86 31.01 -12.00
N GLU A 8 -2.56 31.96 -11.39
CA GLU A 8 -2.80 32.02 -9.93
C GLU A 8 -3.35 30.71 -9.34
N LYS A 9 -4.29 30.05 -10.02
CA LYS A 9 -4.79 28.72 -9.68
C LYS A 9 -3.67 27.69 -9.52
N VAL A 10 -2.61 27.76 -10.35
CA VAL A 10 -1.41 26.92 -10.24
C VAL A 10 -0.56 27.30 -9.04
N LEU A 11 -0.48 28.59 -8.73
CA LEU A 11 0.29 29.07 -7.61
C LEU A 11 -0.25 28.55 -6.27
N ALA A 12 -1.56 28.30 -6.15
CA ALA A 12 -2.11 27.61 -4.99
C ALA A 12 -1.38 26.29 -4.71
N HIS A 13 -0.93 25.56 -5.75
CA HIS A 13 -0.12 24.33 -5.66
C HIS A 13 1.33 24.58 -5.19
N LEU A 14 1.91 25.74 -5.52
CA LEU A 14 3.29 26.10 -5.20
C LEU A 14 3.42 26.79 -3.83
N SER A 15 2.45 27.62 -3.45
CA SER A 15 2.51 28.51 -2.27
C SER A 15 2.08 27.84 -0.97
N ARG A 16 1.29 26.78 -1.00
CA ARG A 16 0.74 26.15 0.22
C ARG A 16 1.58 25.00 0.81
N GLY A 17 2.78 24.71 0.27
CA GLY A 17 3.58 23.56 0.71
C GLY A 17 2.84 22.23 0.49
N LEU A 18 2.21 22.08 -0.68
CA LEU A 18 1.14 21.10 -0.89
C LEU A 18 1.56 19.67 -1.16
N TYR A 19 2.83 19.39 -1.44
CA TYR A 19 3.25 18.01 -1.33
C TYR A 19 3.49 17.71 0.14
N ARG A 20 2.58 16.89 0.71
CA ARG A 20 2.72 16.36 2.08
C ARG A 20 4.07 15.65 2.28
N SER A 21 4.70 15.23 1.19
CA SER A 21 6.00 14.58 1.18
C SER A 21 6.81 14.86 -0.09
N PRO A 22 8.15 14.82 -0.02
CA PRO A 22 9.03 14.94 -1.19
C PRO A 22 8.75 13.93 -2.31
N ALA A 23 8.23 12.76 -1.95
CA ALA A 23 7.87 11.72 -2.91
C ALA A 23 6.84 12.22 -3.93
N SER A 24 5.94 13.11 -3.52
CA SER A 24 4.86 13.59 -4.39
C SER A 24 5.37 14.60 -5.43
N ALA A 25 6.37 15.42 -5.09
CA ALA A 25 7.08 16.26 -6.06
C ALA A 25 7.85 15.41 -7.08
N LEU A 26 8.57 14.40 -6.60
CA LEU A 26 9.33 13.48 -7.45
C LEU A 26 8.42 12.60 -8.32
N ARG A 27 7.25 12.20 -7.81
CA ARG A 27 6.22 11.46 -8.55
C ARG A 27 5.78 12.21 -9.81
N GLU A 28 5.63 13.53 -9.75
CA GLU A 28 5.28 14.33 -10.92
C GLU A 28 6.40 14.33 -11.97
N LEU A 29 7.66 14.40 -11.55
CA LEU A 29 8.80 14.31 -12.49
C LEU A 29 8.88 12.92 -13.14
N VAL A 30 8.65 11.85 -12.37
CA VAL A 30 8.55 10.48 -12.90
C VAL A 30 7.39 10.34 -13.89
N SER A 31 6.25 10.98 -13.60
CA SER A 31 5.08 10.98 -14.49
C SER A 31 5.37 11.73 -15.81
N ASN A 32 6.11 12.84 -15.74
CA ASN A 32 6.54 13.56 -16.94
C ASN A 32 7.49 12.72 -17.80
N ALA A 33 8.41 11.98 -17.18
CA ALA A 33 9.30 11.06 -17.89
C ALA A 33 8.51 9.94 -18.58
N TRP A 34 7.47 9.41 -17.93
CA TRP A 34 6.56 8.44 -18.54
C TRP A 34 5.87 9.00 -19.81
N ASP A 35 5.34 10.22 -19.73
CA ASP A 35 4.69 10.91 -20.87
C ASP A 35 5.67 11.34 -21.98
N ALA A 36 6.96 11.38 -21.64
CA ALA A 36 8.07 11.59 -22.55
C ALA A 36 8.68 10.27 -23.08
N ASN A 37 7.94 9.15 -23.00
CA ASN A 37 8.38 7.84 -23.51
C ASN A 37 9.69 7.31 -22.89
N ALA A 38 10.09 7.79 -21.71
CA ALA A 38 11.28 7.26 -21.02
C ALA A 38 11.07 5.77 -20.67
N LEU A 39 12.13 4.98 -20.75
CA LEU A 39 12.17 3.62 -20.21
C LEU A 39 12.70 3.61 -18.78
N THR A 40 13.60 4.55 -18.46
CA THR A 40 14.31 4.60 -17.18
C THR A 40 14.30 6.01 -16.61
N VAL A 41 13.95 6.11 -15.32
CA VAL A 41 14.15 7.31 -14.50
C VAL A 41 15.12 6.98 -13.38
N ARG A 42 16.12 7.83 -13.16
CA ARG A 42 17.11 7.74 -12.09
C ARG A 42 17.03 8.96 -11.21
N ILE A 43 16.78 8.74 -9.94
CA ILE A 43 16.76 9.75 -8.89
C ILE A 43 17.99 9.50 -8.02
N ASN A 44 18.84 10.51 -7.85
CA ASN A 44 19.93 10.48 -6.89
C ASN A 44 19.65 11.53 -5.82
N THR A 45 19.50 11.07 -4.57
CA THR A 45 19.20 11.92 -3.41
C THR A 45 20.47 12.36 -2.70
N ASN A 46 21.65 12.03 -3.25
CA ASN A 46 22.95 12.20 -2.62
C ASN A 46 23.00 11.55 -1.22
N TYR A 47 22.34 10.41 -1.06
CA TYR A 47 22.36 9.63 0.17
C TYR A 47 23.81 9.33 0.62
N PRO A 48 24.15 9.44 1.93
CA PRO A 48 23.31 9.86 3.05
C PRO A 48 23.37 11.38 3.35
N ASN A 49 23.91 12.18 2.44
CA ASN A 49 24.20 13.60 2.68
C ASN A 49 23.07 14.55 2.29
N PHE A 50 22.26 14.22 1.29
CA PHE A 50 21.07 14.98 0.87
C PHE A 50 21.29 16.45 0.53
N PHE A 51 22.51 16.90 0.22
CA PHE A 51 22.77 18.29 -0.20
C PHE A 51 22.58 18.49 -1.70
N GLN A 52 22.45 17.39 -2.46
CA GLN A 52 22.22 17.39 -3.89
C GLN A 52 21.06 16.45 -4.23
N LEU A 53 20.28 16.83 -5.22
CA LEU A 53 19.22 16.01 -5.79
C LEU A 53 19.35 16.08 -7.30
N SER A 54 19.30 14.92 -7.95
CA SER A 54 19.18 14.85 -9.40
C SER A 54 18.11 13.87 -9.84
N ILE A 55 17.44 14.19 -10.93
CA ILE A 55 16.47 13.34 -11.60
C ILE A 55 16.86 13.33 -13.07
N LYS A 56 17.12 12.14 -13.63
CA LYS A 56 17.47 11.93 -15.02
C LYS A 56 16.52 10.91 -15.64
N ASP A 57 16.00 11.21 -16.81
CA ASP A 57 15.25 10.28 -17.66
C ASP A 57 15.93 10.12 -19.03
N ASP A 58 15.63 9.01 -19.70
CA ASP A 58 16.07 8.66 -21.05
C ASP A 58 14.96 8.86 -22.11
N GLY A 59 14.01 9.77 -21.83
CA GLY A 59 12.87 10.02 -22.71
C GLY A 59 13.20 10.88 -23.93
N ASP A 60 12.15 11.33 -24.60
CA ASP A 60 12.21 12.10 -25.86
C ASP A 60 12.93 13.46 -25.72
N GLY A 61 13.07 13.97 -24.49
CA GLY A 61 13.51 15.34 -24.24
C GLY A 61 12.58 16.39 -24.87
N PHE A 62 13.00 17.66 -24.86
CA PHE A 62 12.26 18.74 -25.50
C PHE A 62 13.16 19.93 -25.85
N ALA A 63 12.71 20.77 -26.78
CA ALA A 63 13.52 21.86 -27.29
C ALA A 63 13.45 23.12 -26.40
N ARG A 64 14.37 24.05 -26.65
CA ARG A 64 14.42 25.36 -25.98
C ARG A 64 13.10 26.11 -26.08
N ASP A 65 12.49 26.13 -27.26
CA ASP A 65 11.24 26.87 -27.49
C ASP A 65 10.08 26.27 -26.69
N ASP A 66 10.02 24.93 -26.59
CA ASP A 66 9.02 24.24 -25.77
C ASP A 66 9.16 24.62 -24.29
N PHE A 67 10.40 24.69 -23.79
CA PHE A 67 10.68 25.15 -22.43
C PHE A 67 10.25 26.61 -22.22
N GLN A 68 10.55 27.50 -23.18
CA GLN A 68 10.17 28.91 -23.08
C GLN A 68 8.65 29.07 -23.08
N ASN A 69 7.94 28.33 -23.94
CA ASN A 69 6.48 28.33 -24.00
C ASN A 69 5.86 27.85 -22.69
N LEU A 70 6.41 26.77 -22.12
CA LEU A 70 6.00 26.28 -20.81
C LEU A 70 6.19 27.36 -19.74
N MET A 71 7.39 27.92 -19.61
CA MET A 71 7.71 28.91 -18.58
C MET A 71 7.04 30.28 -18.76
N SER A 72 6.53 30.62 -19.96
CA SER A 72 5.99 31.96 -20.25
C SER A 72 4.47 32.07 -20.09
N GLY A 73 3.79 31.04 -19.56
CA GLY A 73 2.35 31.03 -19.33
C GLY A 73 1.63 29.75 -19.79
N GLY A 74 2.35 28.75 -20.30
CA GLY A 74 1.77 27.43 -20.65
C GLY A 74 1.44 26.56 -19.42
N ILE A 75 1.91 26.95 -18.25
CA ILE A 75 1.70 26.25 -16.98
C ILE A 75 0.29 26.55 -16.46
N GLY A 76 -0.57 25.53 -16.41
CA GLY A 76 -1.98 25.63 -15.99
C GLY A 76 -3.01 25.88 -17.09
N ASN A 77 -2.59 26.04 -18.36
CA ASN A 77 -3.49 26.29 -19.50
C ASN A 77 -3.54 25.10 -20.48
N SER A 78 -3.22 23.90 -20.00
CA SER A 78 -3.12 22.68 -20.84
C SER A 78 -4.46 22.01 -21.10
N GLU A 79 -5.57 22.56 -20.59
CA GLU A 79 -6.94 22.16 -20.94
C GLU A 79 -7.22 22.28 -22.46
N LYS A 80 -6.39 23.00 -23.22
CA LYS A 80 -6.56 23.26 -24.66
C LYS A 80 -5.69 22.42 -25.60
N ARG A 81 -4.98 21.39 -25.11
CA ARG A 81 -4.45 20.39 -26.04
C ARG A 81 -5.61 19.50 -26.42
N GLU A 82 -6.20 19.74 -27.59
CA GLU A 82 -7.10 18.78 -28.22
C GLU A 82 -6.48 17.38 -28.12
N GLU A 83 -7.31 16.41 -27.76
CA GLU A 83 -6.98 14.99 -27.65
C GLU A 83 -6.60 14.40 -29.03
N GLU A 84 -5.55 14.92 -29.67
CA GLU A 84 -4.74 14.06 -30.49
C GLU A 84 -4.12 13.05 -29.51
N GLU A 85 -4.65 11.83 -29.50
CA GLU A 85 -4.12 10.69 -28.76
C GLU A 85 -2.63 10.58 -29.06
N LYS A 86 -1.79 11.23 -28.25
CA LYS A 86 -0.34 11.07 -28.31
C LYS A 86 -0.09 9.60 -28.01
N SER A 87 0.12 8.82 -29.05
CA SER A 87 0.47 7.41 -28.93
C SER A 87 1.81 7.33 -28.22
N LEU A 88 1.79 6.97 -26.94
CA LEU A 88 3.00 6.64 -26.21
C LEU A 88 3.48 5.24 -26.63
N ILE A 89 4.76 4.97 -26.42
CA ILE A 89 5.33 3.64 -26.63
C ILE A 89 4.58 2.59 -25.79
N ASN A 90 4.57 1.34 -26.26
CA ASN A 90 3.99 0.21 -25.54
C ASN A 90 2.50 0.39 -25.11
N ASN A 91 1.73 1.22 -25.84
CA ASN A 91 0.33 1.56 -25.54
C ASN A 91 0.14 2.17 -24.13
N ARG A 92 1.14 2.89 -23.63
CA ARG A 92 1.03 3.61 -22.35
C ARG A 92 -0.03 4.71 -22.44
N GLN A 93 -0.78 4.90 -21.35
CA GLN A 93 -1.70 6.03 -21.23
C GLN A 93 -0.96 7.29 -20.76
N VAL A 94 -1.35 8.46 -21.27
CA VAL A 94 -0.83 9.75 -20.82
C VAL A 94 -1.32 10.07 -19.41
N ILE A 95 -0.40 10.37 -18.50
CA ILE A 95 -0.65 10.63 -17.07
C ILE A 95 -0.88 12.13 -16.80
N GLY A 96 -0.09 13.02 -17.39
CA GLY A 96 -0.10 14.46 -17.13
C GLY A 96 -1.24 15.21 -17.82
N ARG A 97 -1.75 16.27 -17.16
CA ARG A 97 -2.81 17.14 -17.72
C ARG A 97 -2.59 18.64 -17.60
N LEU A 98 -1.85 19.13 -16.59
CA LEU A 98 -1.86 20.58 -16.22
C LEU A 98 -0.53 21.33 -16.47
N GLY A 99 0.53 20.62 -16.91
CA GLY A 99 1.83 21.24 -17.23
C GLY A 99 2.59 21.82 -16.03
N ILE A 100 2.13 21.58 -14.80
CA ILE A 100 2.72 22.13 -13.56
C ILE A 100 3.78 21.23 -12.94
N GLY A 101 3.85 19.95 -13.35
CA GLY A 101 4.60 18.91 -12.65
C GLY A 101 6.10 19.19 -12.52
N MET A 102 6.70 19.86 -13.51
CA MET A 102 8.11 20.23 -13.46
C MET A 102 8.43 21.25 -12.34
N LEU A 103 7.49 22.13 -12.01
CA LEU A 103 7.66 23.07 -10.91
C LEU A 103 7.41 22.43 -9.54
N GLY A 104 6.99 21.16 -9.46
CA GLY A 104 6.87 20.47 -8.17
C GLY A 104 8.19 20.43 -7.39
N ILE A 105 9.33 20.43 -8.10
CA ILE A 105 10.66 20.47 -7.48
C ILE A 105 10.94 21.79 -6.73
N ALA A 106 10.19 22.86 -7.03
CA ALA A 106 10.24 24.14 -6.29
C ALA A 106 10.03 23.97 -4.79
N GLN A 107 9.32 22.92 -4.37
CA GLN A 107 9.02 22.68 -2.97
C GLN A 107 10.22 22.11 -2.20
N VAL A 108 11.22 21.56 -2.90
CA VAL A 108 12.42 20.98 -2.28
C VAL A 108 13.69 21.80 -2.52
N CYS A 109 13.71 22.73 -3.49
CA CYS A 109 14.86 23.57 -3.79
C CYS A 109 14.49 25.00 -4.23
N GLY A 110 15.34 25.97 -3.93
CA GLY A 110 15.18 27.37 -4.38
C GLY A 110 15.64 27.61 -5.83
N ALA A 111 16.55 26.77 -6.33
CA ALA A 111 17.01 26.82 -7.71
C ALA A 111 17.41 25.42 -8.20
N PHE A 112 17.33 25.21 -9.51
CA PHE A 112 17.77 23.97 -10.16
C PHE A 112 18.25 24.25 -11.58
N THR A 113 19.08 23.35 -12.10
CA THR A 113 19.50 23.34 -13.50
C THR A 113 18.75 22.23 -14.21
N ILE A 114 18.09 22.57 -15.31
CA ILE A 114 17.48 21.62 -16.23
C ILE A 114 18.30 21.56 -17.52
N THR A 115 18.58 20.35 -17.96
CA THR A 115 19.19 20.04 -19.25
C THR A 115 18.24 19.12 -19.99
N SER A 116 17.91 19.43 -21.23
CA SER A 116 17.10 18.54 -22.07
C SER A 116 17.66 18.48 -23.48
N LYS A 117 17.62 17.29 -24.08
CA LYS A 117 18.06 17.02 -25.45
C LYS A 117 17.10 16.05 -26.13
N THR A 118 16.72 16.39 -27.35
CA THR A 118 15.91 15.54 -28.22
C THR A 118 16.76 14.60 -29.06
N ASP A 119 16.12 13.58 -29.61
CA ASP A 119 16.69 12.67 -30.62
C ASP A 119 17.18 13.39 -31.89
N LYS A 120 16.63 14.57 -32.20
CA LYS A 120 17.02 15.44 -33.31
C LYS A 120 18.26 16.30 -33.02
N ASN A 121 18.97 16.02 -31.92
CA ASN A 121 20.15 16.77 -31.46
C ASN A 121 19.87 18.26 -31.18
N THR A 122 18.62 18.61 -30.88
CA THR A 122 18.27 19.93 -30.35
C THR A 122 18.18 19.84 -28.84
N GLY A 123 18.75 20.80 -28.13
CA GLY A 123 18.72 20.78 -26.67
C GLY A 123 19.04 22.13 -26.07
N PHE A 124 18.94 22.21 -24.76
CA PHE A 124 19.30 23.38 -23.99
C PHE A 124 19.72 22.98 -22.58
N ARG A 125 20.47 23.87 -21.93
CA ARG A 125 20.61 23.90 -20.48
C ARG A 125 20.12 25.25 -19.97
N ALA A 126 19.30 25.22 -18.93
CA ALA A 126 18.80 26.41 -18.26
C ALA A 126 18.93 26.29 -16.74
N ARG A 127 19.40 27.35 -16.10
CA ARG A 127 19.29 27.53 -14.66
C ARG A 127 17.97 28.22 -14.35
N VAL A 128 17.18 27.61 -13.49
CA VAL A 128 15.89 28.10 -13.00
C VAL A 128 16.08 28.54 -11.55
N THR A 129 15.76 29.80 -11.27
CA THR A 129 15.80 30.37 -9.91
C THR A 129 14.40 30.83 -9.55
N LEU A 130 13.86 30.28 -8.47
CA LEU A 130 12.54 30.62 -7.97
C LEU A 130 12.67 31.72 -6.91
N TYR A 131 11.63 32.53 -6.74
CA TYR A 131 11.62 33.50 -5.66
C TYR A 131 11.34 32.82 -4.32
N ASP A 132 11.97 33.32 -3.26
CA ASP A 132 11.63 32.93 -1.89
C ASP A 132 10.32 33.59 -1.45
N LEU A 133 9.66 33.02 -0.44
CA LEU A 133 8.47 33.61 0.21
C LEU A 133 7.33 33.91 -0.77
N LEU A 134 7.20 33.13 -1.85
CA LEU A 134 6.12 33.29 -2.86
C LEU A 134 4.73 33.33 -2.23
N LYS A 135 4.54 32.63 -1.11
CA LYS A 135 3.28 32.64 -0.36
C LYS A 135 3.01 33.98 0.30
N GLU A 136 3.97 34.52 1.06
CA GLU A 136 3.80 35.80 1.77
C GLU A 136 3.58 36.95 0.78
N ARG A 137 4.36 36.97 -0.31
CA ARG A 137 4.20 37.97 -1.37
C ARG A 137 2.86 37.86 -2.11
N LEU A 138 2.27 36.66 -2.17
CA LEU A 138 0.94 36.46 -2.74
C LEU A 138 -0.16 36.93 -1.78
N ASP A 139 -0.04 36.57 -0.49
CA ASP A 139 -1.02 36.95 0.53
C ASP A 139 -1.12 38.49 0.65
N ASP A 140 -0.03 39.20 0.35
CA ASP A 140 0.04 40.66 0.28
C ASP A 140 -0.37 41.28 -1.09
N ASP A 141 -0.82 40.46 -2.06
CA ASP A 141 -1.14 40.87 -3.45
C ASP A 141 -0.01 41.74 -4.07
N ASP A 142 1.25 41.34 -3.87
CA ASP A 142 2.44 42.11 -4.29
C ASP A 142 2.45 42.34 -5.81
N ALA A 143 2.23 43.60 -6.21
CA ALA A 143 2.19 44.05 -7.60
C ALA A 143 3.51 43.82 -8.37
N ALA A 144 4.62 43.52 -7.68
CA ALA A 144 5.87 43.14 -8.33
C ALA A 144 5.82 41.75 -8.98
N ILE A 145 4.99 40.85 -8.44
CA ILE A 145 4.86 39.46 -8.89
C ILE A 145 3.46 39.11 -9.41
N VAL A 146 2.40 39.73 -8.92
CA VAL A 146 1.01 39.52 -9.38
C VAL A 146 0.68 40.51 -10.47
N LYS A 147 0.17 40.01 -11.60
CA LYS A 147 -0.29 40.83 -12.73
C LYS A 147 -1.65 40.37 -13.21
N ASP A 148 -2.59 41.30 -13.26
CA ASP A 148 -3.87 41.10 -13.92
C ASP A 148 -3.70 41.25 -15.43
N ILE A 149 -4.07 40.21 -16.18
CA ILE A 149 -4.09 40.23 -17.64
C ILE A 149 -5.52 39.96 -18.09
N MET A 150 -6.04 40.82 -18.96
CA MET A 150 -7.34 40.61 -19.57
C MET A 150 -7.23 39.52 -20.63
N VAL A 151 -7.95 38.42 -20.46
CA VAL A 151 -7.98 37.32 -21.43
C VAL A 151 -9.39 37.25 -22.02
N GLN A 152 -9.47 37.16 -23.34
CA GLN A 152 -10.70 36.95 -24.08
C GLN A 152 -10.70 35.52 -24.62
N GLU A 153 -11.50 34.65 -24.00
CA GLU A 153 -11.70 33.31 -24.51
C GLU A 153 -12.73 33.33 -25.66
N PRO A 154 -12.59 32.47 -26.69
CA PRO A 154 -13.55 32.40 -27.79
C PRO A 154 -14.95 32.06 -27.26
N GLY A 155 -15.89 33.00 -27.34
CA GLY A 155 -17.27 32.80 -26.89
C GLY A 155 -17.56 33.22 -25.44
N GLU A 156 -16.57 33.70 -24.68
CA GLU A 156 -16.78 34.25 -23.32
C GLU A 156 -16.45 35.74 -23.23
N ALA A 157 -17.01 36.41 -22.22
CA ALA A 157 -16.69 37.80 -21.90
C ALA A 157 -15.26 37.91 -21.37
N THR A 158 -14.57 38.98 -21.75
CA THR A 158 -13.21 39.29 -21.27
C THR A 158 -13.18 39.26 -19.75
N SER A 159 -12.37 38.38 -19.18
CA SER A 159 -12.25 38.18 -17.74
C SER A 159 -10.82 38.43 -17.28
N PRO A 160 -10.60 39.07 -16.13
CA PRO A 160 -9.26 39.28 -15.60
C PRO A 160 -8.67 37.94 -15.15
N LEU A 161 -7.49 37.62 -15.66
CA LEU A 161 -6.73 36.42 -15.33
C LEU A 161 -5.46 36.85 -14.58
N LYS A 162 -5.36 36.44 -13.31
CA LYS A 162 -4.18 36.70 -12.48
C LYS A 162 -3.03 35.78 -12.90
N ILE A 163 -1.96 36.37 -13.43
CA ILE A 163 -0.69 35.69 -13.70
C ILE A 163 0.32 36.08 -12.64
N VAL A 164 1.04 35.10 -12.12
CA VAL A 164 2.07 35.31 -11.10
C VAL A 164 3.45 34.99 -11.65
N ASP A 165 4.38 35.92 -11.44
CA ASP A 165 5.81 35.76 -11.69
C ASP A 165 6.47 35.05 -10.50
N ILE A 166 6.91 33.80 -10.70
CA ILE A 166 7.42 32.94 -9.63
C ILE A 166 8.94 32.79 -9.62
N GLY A 167 9.63 33.40 -10.58
CA GLY A 167 11.06 33.23 -10.72
C GLY A 167 11.61 33.64 -12.07
N LYS A 168 12.86 33.30 -12.31
CA LYS A 168 13.59 33.62 -13.52
C LYS A 168 14.33 32.39 -14.02
N TYR A 169 14.62 32.38 -15.31
CA TYR A 169 15.50 31.38 -15.88
C TYR A 169 16.55 32.02 -16.79
N GLU A 170 17.69 31.37 -16.92
CA GLU A 170 18.79 31.76 -17.80
C GLU A 170 19.29 30.54 -18.55
N PHE A 171 19.38 30.67 -19.88
CA PHE A 171 19.99 29.65 -20.72
C PHE A 171 21.51 29.77 -20.66
N GLU A 172 22.18 28.63 -20.61
CA GLU A 172 23.61 28.55 -20.85
C GLU A 172 23.91 28.97 -22.29
N LYS A 173 24.84 29.90 -22.48
CA LYS A 173 25.13 30.50 -23.80
C LYS A 173 25.87 29.53 -24.72
N ASP A 174 26.82 28.79 -24.15
CA ASP A 174 27.76 27.93 -24.87
C ASP A 174 27.40 26.44 -24.67
N PHE A 175 26.10 26.12 -24.66
CA PHE A 175 25.62 24.75 -24.53
C PHE A 175 25.82 23.98 -25.85
N ASP A 176 26.60 22.90 -25.81
CA ASP A 176 26.69 21.93 -26.90
C ASP A 176 25.78 20.71 -26.60
N PRO A 177 24.72 20.46 -27.41
CA PRO A 177 23.92 19.26 -27.29
C PRO A 177 24.73 17.96 -27.36
N ASN A 178 25.91 17.94 -27.97
CA ASN A 178 26.74 16.73 -28.07
C ASN A 178 27.33 16.29 -26.72
N ASP A 179 27.42 17.19 -25.74
CA ASP A 179 27.96 16.91 -24.41
C ASP A 179 26.99 16.15 -23.50
N VAL A 180 25.75 15.95 -23.95
CA VAL A 180 24.68 15.36 -23.14
C VAL A 180 23.94 14.27 -23.90
N GLU A 181 23.42 13.32 -23.13
CA GLU A 181 22.57 12.25 -23.66
C GLU A 181 21.15 12.76 -23.93
N VAL A 182 20.42 12.05 -24.80
CA VAL A 182 18.99 12.31 -25.05
C VAL A 182 18.19 12.06 -23.78
N GLY A 183 17.16 12.88 -23.56
CA GLY A 183 16.33 12.86 -22.37
C GLY A 183 16.40 14.16 -21.59
N THR A 184 15.89 14.14 -20.36
CA THR A 184 15.89 15.31 -19.47
C THR A 184 16.64 15.01 -18.17
N THR A 185 17.39 15.98 -17.69
CA THR A 185 18.11 15.93 -16.42
C THR A 185 17.86 17.20 -15.63
N ILE A 186 17.39 17.06 -14.40
CA ILE A 186 17.24 18.13 -13.42
C ILE A 186 18.22 17.90 -12.28
N ILE A 187 19.03 18.89 -11.95
CA ILE A 187 20.02 18.82 -10.85
C ILE A 187 19.87 20.06 -9.97
N THR A 188 19.91 19.88 -8.66
CA THR A 188 19.97 20.97 -7.69
C THR A 188 20.95 20.67 -6.56
N ASN A 189 21.70 21.70 -6.16
CA ASN A 189 22.51 21.73 -4.94
C ASN A 189 21.98 22.78 -3.94
N GLU A 190 20.82 23.38 -4.25
CA GLU A 190 20.17 24.45 -3.47
C GLU A 190 18.89 23.91 -2.84
N ILE A 191 19.02 22.72 -2.25
CA ILE A 191 17.95 22.06 -1.50
C ILE A 191 17.65 22.89 -0.27
N HIS A 192 16.36 22.99 0.08
CA HIS A 192 15.92 23.72 1.25
C HIS A 192 16.61 23.18 2.52
N PRO A 193 17.26 24.00 3.35
CA PRO A 193 18.04 23.51 4.50
C PRO A 193 17.23 22.63 5.47
N THR A 194 15.96 22.96 5.70
CA THR A 194 15.06 22.15 6.53
C THR A 194 14.90 20.73 6.00
N PHE A 195 14.83 20.55 4.67
CA PHE A 195 14.75 19.22 4.06
C PHE A 195 16.00 18.40 4.41
N VAL A 196 17.19 18.98 4.18
CA VAL A 196 18.47 18.32 4.43
C VAL A 196 18.59 17.96 5.91
N GLN A 197 18.24 18.89 6.78
CA GLN A 197 18.27 18.69 8.23
C GLN A 197 17.32 17.57 8.67
N THR A 198 16.07 17.59 8.23
CA THR A 198 15.07 16.56 8.60
C THR A 198 15.52 15.17 8.14
N PHE A 199 15.97 15.02 6.90
CA PHE A 199 16.45 13.72 6.41
C PHE A 199 17.68 13.21 7.17
N LYS A 200 18.68 14.08 7.43
CA LYS A 200 19.87 13.72 8.23
C LYS A 200 19.51 13.35 9.67
N GLU A 201 18.69 14.17 10.33
CA GLU A 201 18.24 13.88 11.69
C GLU A 201 17.44 12.57 11.76
N SER A 202 16.62 12.27 10.75
CA SER A 202 15.88 11.01 10.69
C SER A 202 16.84 9.82 10.59
N LEU A 203 17.91 9.92 9.79
CA LEU A 203 18.95 8.88 9.72
C LEU A 203 19.65 8.69 11.06
N ASP A 204 20.04 9.78 11.73
CA ASP A 204 20.76 9.71 13.01
C ASP A 204 19.87 9.22 14.17
N LYS A 205 18.56 9.51 14.12
CA LYS A 205 17.57 9.09 15.13
C LYS A 205 17.03 7.67 14.93
N THR A 206 17.25 7.04 13.77
CA THR A 206 16.76 5.67 13.53
C THR A 206 17.44 4.69 14.47
N LYS A 207 16.65 3.98 15.29
CA LYS A 207 17.12 3.05 16.34
C LYS A 207 17.78 1.76 15.81
N PHE A 208 18.17 1.73 14.53
CA PHE A 208 18.78 0.58 13.87
C PHE A 208 19.85 1.05 12.90
N GLU A 209 21.08 1.17 13.39
CA GLU A 209 22.29 1.33 12.55
C GLU A 209 22.36 0.28 11.42
N LYS A 210 21.69 -0.86 11.64
CA LYS A 210 21.46 -1.95 10.68
C LYS A 210 20.75 -1.55 9.36
N PHE A 211 19.98 -0.46 9.32
CA PHE A 211 19.24 -0.03 8.13
C PHE A 211 19.75 1.29 7.54
N LYS A 212 20.92 1.76 8.01
CA LYS A 212 21.58 2.98 7.50
C LYS A 212 22.14 2.79 6.09
N GLU A 213 22.35 1.57 5.62
CA GLU A 213 22.67 1.33 4.22
C GLU A 213 21.44 0.69 3.54
N PRO A 214 20.84 1.35 2.53
CA PRO A 214 19.77 0.73 1.78
C PRO A 214 20.29 -0.52 1.06
N PRO A 215 19.47 -1.57 0.95
CA PRO A 215 19.84 -2.78 0.23
C PRO A 215 19.98 -2.48 -1.26
N ARG A 216 20.75 -3.31 -1.95
CA ARG A 216 20.87 -3.28 -3.41
C ARG A 216 19.68 -3.89 -4.13
N GLU A 217 18.86 -4.68 -3.41
CA GLU A 217 17.72 -5.40 -3.96
C GLU A 217 16.42 -5.01 -3.27
N TRP A 218 15.39 -4.71 -4.08
CA TRP A 218 14.07 -4.34 -3.57
C TRP A 218 13.44 -5.42 -2.69
N LYS A 219 13.68 -6.70 -2.99
CA LYS A 219 13.19 -7.82 -2.17
C LYS A 219 13.64 -7.70 -0.71
N ARG A 220 14.85 -7.19 -0.47
CA ARG A 220 15.36 -6.98 0.89
C ARG A 220 14.73 -5.75 1.55
N ALA A 221 14.45 -4.69 0.78
CA ALA A 221 13.68 -3.54 1.25
C ALA A 221 12.28 -3.96 1.73
N LEU A 222 11.57 -4.79 0.96
CA LEU A 222 10.27 -5.35 1.35
C LEU A 222 10.31 -6.13 2.67
N GLN A 223 11.38 -6.90 2.90
CA GLN A 223 11.55 -7.62 4.18
C GLN A 223 11.72 -6.64 5.35
N ILE A 224 12.47 -5.55 5.15
CA ILE A 224 12.66 -4.51 6.16
C ILE A 224 11.33 -3.81 6.46
N PHE A 225 10.59 -3.37 5.43
CA PHE A 225 9.28 -2.76 5.60
C PHE A 225 8.31 -3.66 6.38
N SER A 226 8.30 -4.97 6.08
CA SER A 226 7.43 -5.94 6.78
C SER A 226 7.82 -6.21 8.24
N SER A 227 8.99 -5.73 8.67
CA SER A 227 9.54 -5.96 10.01
C SER A 227 9.27 -4.83 11.01
N VAL A 228 8.82 -3.66 10.53
CA VAL A 228 8.50 -2.49 11.36
C VAL A 228 6.98 -2.28 11.47
N HIS A 229 6.54 -1.57 12.50
CA HIS A 229 5.13 -1.18 12.62
C HIS A 229 4.81 -0.02 11.68
N SER A 230 5.63 1.03 11.68
CA SER A 230 5.47 2.17 10.79
C SER A 230 6.78 2.49 10.08
N LEU A 231 6.67 3.03 8.87
CA LEU A 231 7.81 3.56 8.13
C LEU A 231 8.51 4.72 8.88
N GLN A 232 7.83 5.39 9.81
CA GLN A 232 8.46 6.40 10.67
C GLN A 232 9.64 5.83 11.48
N GLU A 233 9.63 4.53 11.79
CA GLU A 233 10.73 3.86 12.49
C GLU A 233 12.00 3.77 11.63
N LEU A 234 11.86 3.86 10.31
CA LEU A 234 12.96 3.78 9.34
C LEU A 234 13.48 5.16 8.91
N GLY A 235 12.76 6.24 9.19
CA GLY A 235 13.14 7.60 8.82
C GLY A 235 12.69 8.01 7.41
N ASP A 236 12.95 9.28 7.06
CA ASP A 236 12.31 9.94 5.91
C ASP A 236 12.81 9.41 4.57
N TYR A 237 14.06 8.93 4.50
CA TYR A 237 14.59 8.30 3.29
C TYR A 237 13.84 7.01 2.92
N TRP A 238 13.61 6.13 3.89
CA TRP A 238 12.88 4.88 3.64
C TRP A 238 11.41 5.13 3.33
N ARG A 239 10.83 6.14 3.96
CA ARG A 239 9.49 6.62 3.64
C ARG A 239 9.41 7.16 2.20
N LEU A 240 10.39 7.93 1.76
CA LEU A 240 10.52 8.41 0.37
C LEU A 240 10.53 7.24 -0.63
N LEU A 241 11.37 6.22 -0.38
CA LEU A 241 11.44 5.02 -1.23
C LEU A 241 10.09 4.30 -1.32
N TRP A 242 9.41 4.11 -0.19
CA TRP A 242 8.11 3.46 -0.14
C TRP A 242 7.04 4.24 -0.89
N GLU A 243 6.94 5.55 -0.63
CA GLU A 243 5.92 6.41 -1.23
C GLU A 243 6.08 6.52 -2.75
N LEU A 244 7.32 6.68 -3.24
CA LEU A 244 7.60 6.63 -4.67
C LEU A 244 7.23 5.29 -5.27
N ALA A 245 7.62 4.19 -4.63
CA ALA A 245 7.29 2.85 -5.08
C ALA A 245 5.77 2.58 -5.09
N ALA A 246 5.04 3.12 -4.11
CA ALA A 246 3.59 3.03 -4.04
C ALA A 246 2.94 3.85 -5.16
N ALA A 247 3.47 5.03 -5.48
CA ALA A 247 2.81 5.94 -6.40
C ALA A 247 3.15 5.71 -7.88
N CYS A 248 4.37 5.28 -8.20
CA CYS A 248 4.81 5.16 -9.59
C CYS A 248 4.14 3.97 -10.33
N PRO A 249 3.99 4.05 -11.68
CA PRO A 249 3.42 3.00 -12.51
C PRO A 249 4.44 1.88 -12.78
N ILE A 250 5.00 1.30 -11.72
CA ILE A 250 6.03 0.25 -11.76
C ILE A 250 5.44 -1.13 -11.43
N PRO A 251 6.06 -2.23 -11.87
CA PRO A 251 5.55 -3.59 -11.62
C PRO A 251 5.71 -4.02 -10.15
N PHE A 252 5.03 -5.10 -9.78
CA PHE A 252 5.27 -5.81 -8.52
C PHE A 252 6.58 -6.61 -8.61
N ILE A 253 7.03 -7.15 -7.48
CA ILE A 253 8.22 -8.02 -7.42
C ILE A 253 8.06 -9.32 -8.24
N SER A 254 6.82 -9.77 -8.47
CA SER A 254 6.47 -10.89 -9.38
C SER A 254 4.95 -11.04 -9.45
N GLU A 255 4.45 -11.81 -10.43
CA GLU A 255 3.02 -12.18 -10.52
C GLU A 255 2.45 -12.93 -9.30
N THR A 256 3.35 -13.51 -8.48
CA THR A 256 2.99 -14.24 -7.26
C THR A 256 3.10 -13.36 -6.01
N ALA A 257 3.41 -12.06 -6.15
CA ALA A 257 3.58 -11.13 -5.01
C ALA A 257 2.38 -11.17 -4.04
N LEU A 258 1.18 -11.40 -4.58
CA LEU A 258 -0.03 -11.68 -3.81
C LEU A 258 -0.47 -13.15 -3.96
N PRO A 259 -1.24 -13.67 -2.99
CA PRO A 259 -1.74 -15.05 -3.02
C PRO A 259 -2.55 -15.33 -4.29
N SER A 260 -2.60 -16.60 -4.68
CA SER A 260 -3.43 -17.09 -5.80
C SER A 260 -3.18 -16.41 -7.16
N LYS A 261 -2.00 -15.80 -7.36
CA LYS A 261 -1.65 -15.03 -8.57
C LYS A 261 -2.68 -13.92 -8.88
N LEU A 262 -3.25 -13.30 -7.84
CA LEU A 262 -4.34 -12.32 -7.94
C LEU A 262 -4.03 -11.11 -8.86
N ILE A 263 -2.74 -10.79 -9.01
CA ILE A 263 -2.26 -9.64 -9.78
C ILE A 263 -1.51 -10.04 -11.06
N ALA A 264 -1.64 -11.28 -11.54
CA ALA A 264 -0.86 -11.75 -12.70
C ALA A 264 -1.13 -10.93 -13.98
N GLU A 265 -2.38 -10.51 -14.20
CA GLU A 265 -2.73 -9.64 -15.34
C GLU A 265 -2.17 -8.23 -15.19
N ASP A 266 -2.32 -7.62 -14.01
CA ASP A 266 -1.74 -6.31 -13.73
C ASP A 266 -0.21 -6.33 -13.81
N GLN A 267 0.42 -7.40 -13.34
CA GLN A 267 1.86 -7.59 -13.44
C GLN A 267 2.30 -7.59 -14.91
N ARG A 268 1.66 -8.40 -15.77
CA ARG A 268 2.00 -8.47 -17.20
C ARG A 268 1.80 -7.11 -17.89
N ARG A 269 0.71 -6.41 -17.56
CA ARG A 269 0.41 -5.07 -18.12
C ARG A 269 1.43 -4.02 -17.68
N LEU A 270 1.90 -4.07 -16.43
CA LEU A 270 2.93 -3.15 -15.94
C LEU A 270 4.31 -3.50 -16.52
N GLU A 271 4.65 -4.79 -16.62
CA GLU A 271 5.89 -5.25 -17.25
C GLU A 271 5.95 -4.90 -18.73
N SER A 272 4.83 -4.98 -19.47
CA SER A 272 4.79 -4.61 -20.88
C SER A 272 5.05 -3.13 -21.14
N SER A 273 4.95 -2.28 -20.11
CA SER A 273 5.32 -0.88 -20.24
C SER A 273 6.84 -0.68 -20.37
N ASP A 274 7.67 -1.60 -19.83
CA ASP A 274 9.13 -1.49 -19.70
C ASP A 274 9.59 -0.16 -19.06
N PHE A 275 8.86 0.29 -18.03
CA PHE A 275 9.21 1.50 -17.27
C PHE A 275 9.87 1.16 -15.94
N LYS A 276 11.04 1.76 -15.67
CA LYS A 276 11.86 1.49 -14.48
C LYS A 276 12.21 2.79 -13.78
N VAL A 277 12.13 2.77 -12.45
CA VAL A 277 12.49 3.90 -11.60
C VAL A 277 13.56 3.43 -10.61
N TYR A 278 14.66 4.16 -10.53
CA TYR A 278 15.76 3.92 -9.62
C TYR A 278 15.89 5.09 -8.65
N VAL A 279 16.13 4.81 -7.38
CA VAL A 279 16.51 5.80 -6.36
C VAL A 279 17.82 5.36 -5.74
N ASP A 280 18.88 6.14 -5.88
CA ASP A 280 20.23 5.83 -5.39
C ASP A 280 20.68 4.40 -5.78
N GLU A 281 20.53 4.07 -7.07
CA GLU A 281 20.79 2.75 -7.69
C GLU A 281 19.84 1.61 -7.29
N LEU A 282 18.95 1.81 -6.32
CA LEU A 282 17.92 0.82 -5.98
C LEU A 282 16.73 0.93 -6.95
N GLN A 283 16.50 -0.13 -7.72
CA GLN A 283 15.30 -0.24 -8.53
C GLN A 283 14.06 -0.36 -7.64
N LEU A 284 13.10 0.54 -7.82
CA LEU A 284 11.82 0.47 -7.15
C LEU A 284 10.90 -0.55 -7.83
N LEU A 285 10.11 -1.26 -7.03
CA LEU A 285 8.97 -2.08 -7.46
C LEU A 285 7.84 -1.84 -6.46
N LYS A 286 6.60 -2.23 -6.75
CA LYS A 286 5.49 -2.00 -5.82
C LYS A 286 5.81 -2.53 -4.40
N PRO A 287 5.48 -1.78 -3.34
CA PRO A 287 5.91 -2.06 -1.99
C PRO A 287 5.08 -3.15 -1.28
N ILE A 288 4.48 -4.08 -2.02
CA ILE A 288 3.57 -5.09 -1.49
C ILE A 288 4.01 -6.50 -1.91
N ALA A 289 4.17 -7.36 -0.91
CA ALA A 289 4.37 -8.79 -1.08
C ALA A 289 3.79 -9.54 0.12
N LEU A 290 2.68 -10.26 -0.10
CA LEU A 290 1.94 -10.97 0.95
C LEU A 290 2.01 -12.48 0.69
N ARG A 291 2.87 -13.17 1.43
CA ARG A 291 3.03 -14.63 1.38
C ARG A 291 3.30 -15.22 2.76
N GLY A 292 3.02 -16.51 2.89
CA GLY A 292 3.45 -17.30 4.04
C GLY A 292 2.69 -17.04 5.34
N ASN A 293 1.56 -16.31 5.32
CA ASN A 293 0.70 -16.23 6.49
C ASN A 293 0.08 -17.61 6.78
N LYS A 294 0.39 -18.19 7.94
CA LYS A 294 -0.13 -19.51 8.38
C LYS A 294 -1.65 -19.54 8.45
N ALA A 295 -2.26 -18.41 8.80
CA ALA A 295 -3.71 -18.28 8.86
C ALA A 295 -4.34 -18.16 7.46
N GLY A 296 -3.56 -17.98 6.39
CA GLY A 296 -4.06 -17.85 5.03
C GLY A 296 -4.51 -16.43 4.68
N TYR A 297 -5.19 -16.32 3.53
CA TYR A 297 -5.63 -15.05 2.97
C TYR A 297 -7.04 -15.19 2.40
N THR A 298 -7.79 -14.10 2.46
CA THR A 298 -8.98 -13.91 1.64
C THR A 298 -8.66 -12.91 0.56
N THR A 299 -8.85 -13.33 -0.70
CA THR A 299 -8.50 -12.55 -1.89
C THR A 299 -9.73 -12.43 -2.77
N ILE A 300 -10.08 -11.21 -3.15
CA ILE A 300 -11.16 -10.92 -4.09
C ILE A 300 -10.60 -10.06 -5.21
N ARG A 301 -10.81 -10.50 -6.46
CA ARG A 301 -10.54 -9.71 -7.65
C ARG A 301 -11.74 -8.80 -7.90
N ILE A 302 -11.49 -7.53 -8.18
CA ILE A 302 -12.49 -6.63 -8.74
C ILE A 302 -12.37 -6.74 -10.25
N GLU A 303 -13.28 -7.49 -10.86
CA GLU A 303 -13.36 -7.62 -12.31
C GLU A 303 -13.63 -6.25 -12.96
N PRO A 304 -13.19 -6.02 -14.21
CA PRO A 304 -13.39 -4.76 -14.91
C PRO A 304 -14.85 -4.27 -14.85
N GLN A 305 -15.03 -3.08 -14.29
CA GLN A 305 -16.29 -2.39 -14.19
C GLN A 305 -16.32 -1.23 -15.18
N ALA A 306 -17.47 -1.04 -15.82
CA ALA A 306 -17.80 0.17 -16.57
C ALA A 306 -19.09 0.77 -15.98
N ARG A 307 -19.05 2.07 -15.67
CA ARG A 307 -20.18 2.85 -15.18
C ARG A 307 -20.25 4.15 -15.95
N ARG A 308 -21.45 4.72 -16.08
CA ARG A 308 -21.63 6.03 -16.70
C ARG A 308 -22.16 7.02 -15.68
N VAL A 309 -21.49 8.17 -15.57
CA VAL A 309 -21.72 9.19 -14.54
C VAL A 309 -21.82 10.54 -15.23
N TYR A 310 -23.01 11.17 -15.23
CA TYR A 310 -23.24 12.46 -15.88
C TYR A 310 -22.64 12.56 -17.30
N SER A 311 -22.82 11.50 -18.10
CA SER A 311 -22.33 11.34 -19.47
C SER A 311 -20.84 11.00 -19.64
N LYS A 312 -20.06 10.94 -18.56
CA LYS A 312 -18.67 10.45 -18.55
C LYS A 312 -18.60 8.96 -18.21
N ASP A 313 -17.65 8.26 -18.81
CA ASP A 313 -17.38 6.87 -18.51
C ASP A 313 -16.41 6.77 -17.32
N LEU A 314 -16.70 5.84 -16.42
CA LEU A 314 -15.85 5.47 -15.29
C LEU A 314 -15.52 3.98 -15.43
N ARG A 315 -14.25 3.67 -15.72
CA ARG A 315 -13.76 2.30 -15.86
C ARG A 315 -12.72 2.00 -14.80
N PHE A 316 -12.94 0.91 -14.07
CA PHE A 316 -12.03 0.52 -13.00
C PHE A 316 -12.03 -0.99 -12.75
N HIS A 317 -10.92 -1.47 -12.20
CA HIS A 317 -10.74 -2.83 -11.70
C HIS A 317 -9.83 -2.80 -10.47
N GLY A 318 -9.46 -3.95 -9.94
CA GLY A 318 -8.53 -3.99 -8.82
C GLY A 318 -8.60 -5.26 -8.00
N TYR A 319 -8.25 -5.16 -6.72
CA TYR A 319 -8.28 -6.29 -5.81
C TYR A 319 -8.43 -5.88 -4.36
N VAL A 320 -8.87 -6.83 -3.54
CA VAL A 320 -8.88 -6.76 -2.08
C VAL A 320 -8.19 -8.01 -1.52
N VAL A 321 -7.24 -7.80 -0.61
CA VAL A 321 -6.58 -8.87 0.14
C VAL A 321 -6.75 -8.64 1.63
N VAL A 322 -7.18 -9.69 2.34
CA VAL A 322 -7.25 -9.73 3.79
C VAL A 322 -6.24 -10.75 4.30
N GLN A 323 -5.25 -10.30 5.07
CA GLN A 323 -4.32 -11.18 5.76
C GLN A 323 -4.95 -11.70 7.05
N GLU A 324 -5.50 -12.91 7.00
CA GLU A 324 -6.33 -13.41 8.09
C GLU A 324 -5.52 -13.59 9.39
N GLY A 325 -6.06 -13.11 10.51
CA GLY A 325 -5.48 -13.33 11.84
C GLY A 325 -4.20 -12.54 12.15
N LYS A 326 -3.69 -11.71 11.23
CA LYS A 326 -2.49 -10.89 11.44
C LYS A 326 -2.61 -9.53 10.76
N GLN A 327 -2.40 -8.46 11.53
CA GLN A 327 -2.36 -7.10 11.00
C GLN A 327 -1.29 -6.96 9.92
N LEU A 328 -1.60 -6.17 8.89
CA LEU A 328 -0.63 -5.85 7.85
C LEU A 328 0.43 -4.91 8.39
N LEU A 329 1.66 -5.12 7.94
CA LEU A 329 2.82 -4.31 8.26
C LEU A 329 3.53 -3.93 6.96
N PRO A 330 4.05 -2.70 6.84
CA PRO A 330 3.89 -1.62 7.82
C PRO A 330 2.46 -1.06 7.82
N ASP A 331 2.14 -0.20 8.78
CA ASP A 331 0.84 0.46 8.95
C ASP A 331 0.39 1.17 7.65
N GLU A 332 1.34 1.72 6.89
CA GLU A 332 1.15 2.41 5.62
C GLU A 332 0.71 1.51 4.46
N LEU A 333 0.67 0.18 4.63
CA LEU A 333 0.14 -0.78 3.65
C LEU A 333 -1.37 -1.04 3.84
N ARG A 334 -1.96 -0.56 4.95
CA ARG A 334 -3.35 -0.87 5.34
C ARG A 334 -4.34 0.04 4.63
N GLY A 335 -5.44 -0.55 4.18
CA GLY A 335 -6.55 0.18 3.60
C GLY A 335 -6.63 0.04 2.10
N VAL A 336 -7.03 1.10 1.40
CA VAL A 336 -7.19 1.09 -0.06
C VAL A 336 -6.41 2.21 -0.72
N LEU A 337 -5.70 1.90 -1.80
CA LEU A 337 -5.04 2.89 -2.65
C LEU A 337 -5.76 2.96 -4.00
N ILE A 338 -6.18 4.16 -4.40
CA ILE A 338 -6.73 4.41 -5.73
C ILE A 338 -5.59 4.82 -6.66
N ARG A 339 -5.58 4.25 -7.86
CA ARG A 339 -4.63 4.56 -8.92
C ARG A 339 -5.39 5.09 -10.13
N ILE A 340 -4.99 6.23 -10.63
CA ILE A 340 -5.48 6.74 -11.92
C ILE A 340 -4.37 6.51 -12.94
N LYS A 341 -4.69 5.78 -14.02
CA LYS A 341 -3.71 5.45 -15.08
C LYS A 341 -2.42 4.86 -14.49
N ASN A 342 -2.59 3.92 -13.55
CA ASN A 342 -1.55 3.25 -12.76
C ASN A 342 -0.77 4.10 -11.73
N VAL A 343 -0.96 5.43 -11.69
CA VAL A 343 -0.34 6.30 -10.69
C VAL A 343 -1.16 6.32 -9.41
N GLY A 344 -0.54 5.98 -8.28
CA GLY A 344 -1.18 6.05 -6.96
C GLY A 344 -1.45 7.48 -6.54
N ILE A 345 -2.69 7.74 -6.12
CA ILE A 345 -3.15 9.04 -5.64
C ILE A 345 -3.13 9.03 -4.12
N GLY A 346 -2.24 9.83 -3.53
CA GLY A 346 -2.06 9.91 -2.09
C GLY A 346 -1.52 8.62 -1.47
N TYR A 347 -2.10 8.25 -0.33
CA TYR A 347 -1.66 7.10 0.48
C TYR A 347 -2.73 6.01 0.48
N TYR A 348 -2.36 4.82 0.95
CA TYR A 348 -3.35 3.83 1.36
C TYR A 348 -4.25 4.45 2.43
N ASP A 349 -5.55 4.45 2.17
CA ASP A 349 -6.57 5.00 3.06
C ASP A 349 -7.03 3.93 4.07
N PRO A 350 -6.59 3.98 5.34
CA PRO A 350 -6.95 2.99 6.34
C PRO A 350 -8.43 3.06 6.75
N SER A 351 -9.13 4.15 6.39
CA SER A 351 -10.58 4.27 6.61
C SER A 351 -11.40 3.48 5.58
N LEU A 352 -10.75 2.90 4.56
CA LEU A 352 -11.40 2.18 3.47
C LEU A 352 -12.44 3.07 2.75
N MET A 353 -12.05 4.31 2.43
CA MET A 353 -12.94 5.36 1.91
C MET A 353 -14.10 5.63 2.86
N ASP A 354 -13.84 5.92 4.14
CA ASP A 354 -14.85 6.14 5.18
C ASP A 354 -15.89 5.01 5.30
N TYR A 355 -15.43 3.75 5.28
CA TYR A 355 -16.30 2.59 5.44
C TYR A 355 -17.05 2.64 6.78
N ARG A 356 -18.38 2.57 6.70
CA ARG A 356 -19.27 2.90 7.84
C ARG A 356 -19.41 1.78 8.87
N PHE A 357 -19.05 0.55 8.52
CA PHE A 357 -19.19 -0.60 9.39
C PHE A 357 -17.91 -0.85 10.18
N ASN A 358 -18.06 -1.15 11.47
CA ASN A 358 -16.93 -1.43 12.35
C ASN A 358 -16.58 -2.93 12.31
N GLU A 359 -15.48 -3.25 11.64
CA GLU A 359 -14.95 -4.62 11.54
C GLU A 359 -13.90 -4.93 12.62
N GLY A 360 -13.71 -4.00 13.55
CA GLY A 360 -12.77 -4.09 14.66
C GLY A 360 -11.32 -4.25 14.17
N PRO A 361 -10.53 -5.15 14.79
CA PRO A 361 -9.14 -5.39 14.40
C PRO A 361 -8.96 -5.85 12.95
N ARG A 362 -10.00 -6.39 12.31
CA ARG A 362 -9.95 -6.97 10.96
C ARG A 362 -9.80 -5.91 9.88
N ALA A 363 -10.24 -4.68 10.12
CA ALA A 363 -9.98 -3.57 9.21
C ALA A 363 -8.47 -3.37 8.96
N LYS A 364 -7.63 -3.62 9.99
CA LYS A 364 -6.15 -3.55 9.88
C LYS A 364 -5.52 -4.72 9.13
N TRP A 365 -6.32 -5.70 8.68
CA TRP A 365 -5.86 -6.85 7.91
C TRP A 365 -6.04 -6.63 6.40
N VAL A 366 -6.74 -5.56 6.01
CA VAL A 366 -7.14 -5.29 4.64
C VAL A 366 -6.12 -4.41 3.94
N THR A 367 -5.75 -4.82 2.73
CA THR A 367 -5.10 -3.97 1.73
C THR A 367 -5.79 -4.16 0.39
N ALA A 368 -5.98 -3.08 -0.34
CA ALA A 368 -6.65 -3.07 -1.63
C ALA A 368 -6.01 -2.04 -2.55
N GLU A 369 -5.99 -2.35 -3.84
CA GLU A 369 -5.70 -1.36 -4.87
C GLU A 369 -6.83 -1.35 -5.89
N ILE A 370 -7.29 -0.15 -6.25
CA ILE A 370 -8.27 0.09 -7.30
C ILE A 370 -7.58 0.86 -8.41
N TYR A 371 -7.63 0.34 -9.62
CA TYR A 371 -7.08 0.92 -10.83
C TYR A 371 -8.22 1.54 -11.62
N VAL A 372 -8.14 2.83 -11.88
CA VAL A 372 -9.08 3.59 -12.70
C VAL A 372 -8.38 3.90 -14.02
N ASP A 373 -8.88 3.28 -15.07
CA ASP A 373 -8.32 3.41 -16.43
C ASP A 373 -8.96 4.56 -17.21
N GLU A 374 -10.18 4.96 -16.83
CA GLU A 374 -10.95 6.06 -17.42
C GLU A 374 -11.83 6.72 -16.36
N GLY A 375 -11.82 8.06 -16.29
CA GLY A 375 -12.59 8.85 -15.34
C GLY A 375 -11.88 9.06 -13.99
N LEU A 376 -12.60 9.67 -13.05
CA LEU A 376 -12.16 10.07 -11.70
C LEU A 376 -11.15 11.23 -11.66
N GLU A 377 -10.58 11.66 -12.79
CA GLU A 377 -9.63 12.77 -12.79
C GLU A 377 -10.25 14.09 -12.32
N ASP A 378 -11.52 14.34 -12.65
CA ASP A 378 -12.22 15.56 -12.20
C ASP A 378 -12.56 15.54 -10.71
N ALA A 379 -12.54 14.35 -10.11
CA ALA A 379 -12.67 14.20 -8.66
C ALA A 379 -11.36 14.55 -7.94
N LEU A 380 -10.22 14.67 -8.62
CA LEU A 380 -8.96 14.99 -7.97
C LEU A 380 -8.99 16.40 -7.40
N ASN A 381 -8.54 16.53 -6.16
CA ASN A 381 -8.26 17.83 -5.60
C ASN A 381 -7.03 18.45 -6.29
N ILE A 382 -6.91 19.75 -6.14
CA ILE A 382 -5.80 20.56 -6.64
C ILE A 382 -4.44 19.93 -6.28
N ASP A 383 -4.24 19.42 -5.07
CA ASP A 383 -2.98 18.79 -4.67
C ASP A 383 -2.61 17.48 -5.42
N ARG A 384 -3.56 16.88 -6.15
CA ARG A 384 -3.44 15.58 -6.83
C ARG A 384 -3.02 14.42 -5.92
N ASP A 385 -3.22 14.57 -4.61
CA ASP A 385 -2.94 13.55 -3.59
C ASP A 385 -4.22 13.12 -2.86
N SER A 386 -5.37 13.68 -3.24
CA SER A 386 -6.66 13.38 -2.63
C SER A 386 -7.82 13.63 -3.59
N PHE A 387 -9.00 13.12 -3.22
CA PHE A 387 -10.23 13.27 -3.99
C PHE A 387 -11.25 14.16 -3.28
N ASN A 388 -12.03 14.90 -4.06
CA ASN A 388 -13.27 15.50 -3.61
C ASN A 388 -14.29 14.40 -3.31
N ARG A 389 -14.55 14.18 -2.01
CA ARG A 389 -15.42 13.12 -1.51
C ARG A 389 -16.88 13.25 -1.93
N PHE A 390 -17.30 14.43 -2.41
CA PHE A 390 -18.64 14.68 -2.91
C PHE A 390 -18.75 14.54 -4.43
N HIS A 391 -17.63 14.31 -5.13
CA HIS A 391 -17.67 14.12 -6.57
C HIS A 391 -18.45 12.84 -6.95
N PRO A 392 -19.38 12.90 -7.92
CA PRO A 392 -20.24 11.77 -8.28
C PRO A 392 -19.50 10.48 -8.62
N GLU A 393 -18.41 10.58 -9.41
CA GLU A 393 -17.60 9.41 -9.80
C GLU A 393 -16.94 8.75 -8.59
N PHE A 394 -16.42 9.56 -7.66
CA PHE A 394 -15.85 9.06 -6.41
C PHE A 394 -16.90 8.39 -5.54
N ARG A 395 -18.11 8.96 -5.44
CA ARG A 395 -19.23 8.37 -4.68
C ARG A 395 -19.65 7.01 -5.23
N ILE A 396 -19.68 6.85 -6.55
CA ILE A 396 -20.03 5.58 -7.20
C ILE A 396 -18.97 4.52 -6.91
N LEU A 397 -17.69 4.89 -7.06
CA LEU A 397 -16.60 3.99 -6.74
C LEU A 397 -16.61 3.57 -5.26
N GLN A 398 -16.79 4.54 -4.35
CA GLN A 398 -16.89 4.29 -2.92
C GLN A 398 -18.05 3.36 -2.59
N SER A 399 -19.24 3.59 -3.15
CA SER A 399 -20.41 2.73 -2.92
C SER A 399 -20.14 1.30 -3.36
N TYR A 400 -19.59 1.11 -4.56
CA TYR A 400 -19.22 -0.21 -5.06
C TYR A 400 -18.22 -0.91 -4.12
N PHE A 401 -17.18 -0.20 -3.69
CA PHE A 401 -16.17 -0.76 -2.80
C PHE A 401 -16.75 -1.12 -1.42
N HIS A 402 -17.63 -0.29 -0.86
CA HIS A 402 -18.32 -0.56 0.40
C HIS A 402 -19.24 -1.77 0.30
N ASP A 403 -19.99 -1.89 -0.79
CA ASP A 403 -20.85 -3.06 -1.05
C ASP A 403 -20.03 -4.34 -1.18
N LEU A 404 -18.88 -4.28 -1.84
CA LEU A 404 -17.94 -5.40 -1.96
C LEU A 404 -17.40 -5.82 -0.59
N LEU A 405 -16.98 -4.85 0.23
CA LEU A 405 -16.48 -5.11 1.58
C LEU A 405 -17.56 -5.78 2.45
N HIS A 406 -18.76 -5.19 2.47
CA HIS A 406 -19.85 -5.61 3.34
C HIS A 406 -20.46 -6.96 2.94
N ASN A 407 -20.70 -7.16 1.64
CA ASN A 407 -21.48 -8.31 1.17
C ASN A 407 -20.61 -9.51 0.79
N GLN A 408 -19.32 -9.31 0.52
CA GLN A 408 -18.44 -10.39 0.04
C GLN A 408 -17.19 -10.57 0.90
N VAL A 409 -16.38 -9.50 1.07
CA VAL A 409 -15.05 -9.61 1.70
C VAL A 409 -15.16 -10.05 3.16
N PHE A 410 -15.84 -9.28 4.00
CA PHE A 410 -15.91 -9.59 5.42
C PHE A 410 -16.72 -10.87 5.70
N PRO A 411 -17.88 -11.13 5.07
CA PRO A 411 -18.58 -12.40 5.22
C PRO A 411 -17.71 -13.63 4.94
N GLU A 412 -16.90 -13.60 3.87
CA GLU A 412 -15.99 -14.70 3.55
C GLU A 412 -14.86 -14.84 4.58
N VAL A 413 -14.33 -13.72 5.09
CA VAL A 413 -13.36 -13.71 6.20
C VAL A 413 -13.96 -14.37 7.45
N TYR A 414 -15.18 -14.00 7.85
CA TYR A 414 -15.84 -14.60 9.01
C TYR A 414 -16.09 -16.10 8.82
N LYS A 415 -16.53 -16.51 7.63
CA LYS A 415 -16.73 -17.92 7.28
C LYS A 415 -15.43 -18.72 7.42
N LYS A 416 -14.32 -18.25 6.84
CA LYS A 416 -13.02 -18.92 6.95
C LYS A 416 -12.45 -18.95 8.36
N ILE A 417 -12.65 -17.89 9.15
CA ILE A 417 -12.30 -17.89 10.59
C ILE A 417 -13.10 -18.97 11.33
N GLY A 418 -14.40 -19.08 11.04
CA GLY A 418 -15.28 -20.09 11.63
C GLY A 418 -14.82 -21.51 11.30
N LEU A 419 -14.52 -21.79 10.03
CA LEU A 419 -14.02 -23.09 9.57
C LEU A 419 -12.70 -23.46 10.25
N ARG A 420 -11.74 -22.54 10.33
CA ARG A 420 -10.45 -22.78 11.00
C ARG A 420 -10.59 -22.98 12.50
N SER A 421 -11.46 -22.21 13.16
CA SER A 421 -11.75 -22.38 14.59
C SER A 421 -12.34 -23.76 14.87
N LYS A 422 -13.26 -24.24 14.02
CA LYS A 422 -13.83 -25.60 14.12
C LYS A 422 -12.78 -26.68 13.89
N ALA A 423 -11.97 -26.56 12.83
CA ALA A 423 -10.91 -27.50 12.53
C ALA A 423 -9.87 -27.58 13.67
N LYS A 424 -9.51 -26.43 14.25
CA LYS A 424 -8.59 -26.38 15.41
C LYS A 424 -9.20 -27.01 16.66
N ALA A 425 -10.50 -26.83 16.89
CA ALA A 425 -11.18 -27.48 18.00
C ALA A 425 -11.21 -29.00 17.83
N SER A 426 -11.55 -29.50 16.64
CA SER A 426 -11.56 -30.94 16.31
C SER A 426 -10.17 -31.57 16.46
N ALA A 427 -9.13 -30.93 15.93
CA ALA A 427 -7.76 -31.44 16.03
C ALA A 427 -7.27 -31.49 17.49
N LYS A 428 -7.63 -30.48 18.30
CA LYS A 428 -7.32 -30.48 19.74
C LYS A 428 -8.10 -31.57 20.49
N GLU A 429 -9.34 -31.81 20.09
CA GLU A 429 -10.18 -32.86 20.67
C GLU A 429 -9.63 -34.26 20.37
N GLU A 430 -9.18 -34.51 19.13
CA GLU A 430 -8.49 -35.72 18.72
C GLU A 430 -7.19 -35.95 19.51
N GLU A 431 -6.32 -34.93 19.60
CA GLU A 431 -5.04 -35.00 20.35
C GLU A 431 -5.26 -35.38 21.83
N HIS A 432 -6.23 -34.74 22.50
CA HIS A 432 -6.58 -35.05 23.88
C HIS A 432 -7.14 -36.47 24.05
N THR A 433 -7.89 -36.96 23.06
CA THR A 433 -8.50 -38.30 23.09
C THR A 433 -7.41 -39.36 22.91
N GLU A 434 -6.47 -39.15 21.99
CA GLU A 434 -5.29 -39.99 21.82
C GLU A 434 -4.44 -40.03 23.09
N HIS A 435 -4.20 -38.87 23.72
CA HIS A 435 -3.45 -38.79 24.98
C HIS A 435 -4.16 -39.55 26.12
N LEU A 436 -5.47 -39.40 26.27
CA LEU A 436 -6.26 -40.15 27.24
C LEU A 436 -6.20 -41.66 26.96
N GLN A 437 -6.31 -42.08 25.69
CA GLN A 437 -6.24 -43.47 25.29
C GLN A 437 -4.85 -44.08 25.59
N ALA A 438 -3.78 -43.34 25.35
CA ALA A 438 -2.41 -43.76 25.63
C ALA A 438 -2.16 -43.95 27.13
N ILE A 439 -2.57 -42.97 27.96
CA ILE A 439 -2.46 -43.08 29.41
C ILE A 439 -3.27 -44.26 29.95
N SER A 440 -4.49 -44.45 29.43
CA SER A 440 -5.38 -45.53 29.83
C SER A 440 -4.82 -46.90 29.45
N SER A 441 -4.30 -47.05 28.22
CA SER A 441 -3.74 -48.33 27.74
C SER A 441 -2.48 -48.73 28.51
N ALA A 442 -1.62 -47.76 28.85
CA ALA A 442 -0.40 -48.00 29.61
C ALA A 442 -0.69 -48.50 31.04
N LEU A 443 -1.79 -48.06 31.66
CA LEU A 443 -2.16 -48.52 33.00
C LEU A 443 -2.76 -49.93 32.99
N VAL A 444 -3.54 -50.25 31.97
CA VAL A 444 -4.29 -51.50 31.91
C VAL A 444 -3.54 -52.63 31.20
N ASP A 445 -2.32 -52.35 30.73
CA ASP A 445 -1.45 -53.29 30.02
C ASP A 445 -2.16 -53.99 28.85
N GLY A 446 -2.88 -53.20 28.05
CA GLY A 446 -3.69 -53.70 26.94
C GLY A 446 -4.39 -52.59 26.15
N PRO A 447 -4.95 -52.92 24.97
CA PRO A 447 -5.60 -51.94 24.12
C PRO A 447 -6.89 -51.43 24.76
N VAL A 448 -7.02 -50.10 24.85
CA VAL A 448 -8.26 -49.41 25.26
C VAL A 448 -8.86 -48.71 24.04
N LYS A 449 -10.18 -48.83 23.87
CA LYS A 449 -10.96 -48.08 22.87
C LYS A 449 -11.88 -47.12 23.61
N ILE A 450 -11.93 -45.86 23.18
CA ILE A 450 -12.81 -44.85 23.75
C ILE A 450 -14.02 -44.68 22.83
N THR A 451 -15.22 -44.63 23.43
CA THR A 451 -16.48 -44.35 22.74
C THR A 451 -17.30 -43.35 23.55
N HIS A 452 -18.16 -42.58 22.91
CA HIS A 452 -19.05 -41.63 23.59
C HIS A 452 -20.51 -42.07 23.52
N GLU A 453 -21.25 -41.80 24.60
CA GLU A 453 -22.68 -42.07 24.73
C GLU A 453 -23.39 -40.82 25.29
N SER A 454 -24.56 -40.47 24.73
CA SER A 454 -25.34 -39.34 25.22
C SER A 454 -25.91 -39.60 26.60
N VAL A 455 -25.98 -38.58 27.44
CA VAL A 455 -26.49 -38.68 28.81
C VAL A 455 -28.00 -38.42 28.82
N GLU A 456 -28.77 -39.41 29.25
CA GLU A 456 -30.23 -39.26 29.33
C GLU A 456 -30.68 -38.15 30.30
N PRO A 457 -31.76 -37.42 30.00
CA PRO A 457 -32.28 -36.38 30.89
C PRO A 457 -32.59 -36.91 32.30
N GLY A 458 -31.93 -36.35 33.31
CA GLY A 458 -32.11 -36.72 34.71
C GLY A 458 -31.11 -37.75 35.25
N HIS A 459 -30.27 -38.34 34.39
CA HIS A 459 -29.20 -39.25 34.82
C HIS A 459 -27.88 -38.50 35.10
N LEU A 460 -27.05 -39.09 35.97
CA LEU A 460 -25.70 -38.59 36.23
C LEU A 460 -24.79 -38.97 35.06
N PRO A 461 -23.91 -38.06 34.60
CA PRO A 461 -22.91 -38.38 33.60
C PRO A 461 -21.84 -39.29 34.23
N GLU A 462 -21.76 -40.52 33.74
CA GLU A 462 -20.84 -41.54 34.25
C GLU A 462 -20.02 -42.13 33.11
N ALA A 463 -18.74 -42.38 33.38
CA ALA A 463 -17.91 -43.20 32.50
C ALA A 463 -18.11 -44.68 32.88
N LYS A 464 -18.12 -45.58 31.89
CA LYS A 464 -18.27 -47.02 32.11
C LYS A 464 -17.13 -47.77 31.44
N LEU A 465 -16.62 -48.77 32.13
CA LEU A 465 -15.61 -49.67 31.58
C LEU A 465 -16.24 -51.02 31.19
N VAL A 466 -16.14 -51.40 29.93
CA VAL A 466 -16.72 -52.64 29.38
C VAL A 466 -15.61 -53.55 28.87
N GLU A 467 -15.53 -54.76 29.42
CA GLU A 467 -14.59 -55.78 28.94
C GLU A 467 -15.09 -56.40 27.62
N LYS A 468 -14.26 -56.32 26.57
CA LYS A 468 -14.50 -57.01 25.29
C LYS A 468 -13.38 -58.04 25.07
N ALA A 469 -13.65 -59.04 24.23
CA ALA A 469 -12.74 -60.16 23.98
C ALA A 469 -11.33 -59.76 23.44
N LYS A 470 -11.16 -58.54 22.91
CA LYS A 470 -9.90 -58.07 22.30
C LYS A 470 -9.38 -56.75 22.85
N HIS A 471 -10.16 -56.03 23.65
CA HIS A 471 -9.81 -54.71 24.17
C HIS A 471 -10.74 -54.33 25.32
N LEU A 472 -10.39 -53.29 26.07
CA LEU A 472 -11.30 -52.63 26.98
C LEU A 472 -11.96 -51.45 26.29
N GLU A 473 -13.28 -51.35 26.42
CA GLU A 473 -14.06 -50.25 25.89
C GLU A 473 -14.41 -49.30 27.02
N LEU A 474 -13.94 -48.06 26.93
CA LEU A 474 -14.22 -46.99 27.87
C LEU A 474 -15.31 -46.10 27.26
N VAL A 475 -16.53 -46.27 27.76
CA VAL A 475 -17.69 -45.50 27.32
C VAL A 475 -17.77 -44.23 28.16
N LEU A 476 -17.57 -43.09 27.53
CA LEU A 476 -17.58 -41.77 28.16
C LEU A 476 -18.90 -41.05 27.86
N PRO A 477 -19.38 -40.18 28.77
CA PRO A 477 -20.46 -39.28 28.43
C PRO A 477 -20.03 -38.37 27.28
N ASP A 478 -20.97 -38.02 26.39
CA ASP A 478 -20.73 -37.00 25.38
C ASP A 478 -20.34 -35.67 26.08
N PRO A 479 -19.19 -35.05 25.73
CA PRO A 479 -18.79 -33.79 26.32
C PRO A 479 -19.88 -32.71 26.26
N ASP A 480 -20.72 -32.69 25.21
CA ASP A 480 -21.76 -31.68 25.05
C ASP A 480 -22.91 -31.80 26.05
N ASP A 481 -23.10 -32.99 26.65
CA ASP A 481 -24.11 -33.24 27.69
C ASP A 481 -23.61 -32.85 29.10
N LEU A 482 -22.31 -32.55 29.26
CA LEU A 482 -21.73 -32.18 30.54
C LEU A 482 -22.06 -30.73 30.91
N LYS A 483 -22.65 -30.55 32.09
CA LYS A 483 -23.03 -29.26 32.69
C LYS A 483 -21.81 -28.47 33.23
N THR A 484 -20.87 -28.15 32.35
CA THR A 484 -19.72 -27.28 32.62
C THR A 484 -19.52 -26.26 31.48
N LYS A 485 -18.61 -25.30 31.65
CA LYS A 485 -18.27 -24.34 30.57
C LYS A 485 -17.69 -25.12 29.38
N LYS A 486 -18.04 -24.70 28.15
CA LYS A 486 -17.61 -25.34 26.91
C LYS A 486 -16.11 -25.73 26.85
N PRO A 487 -15.16 -24.88 27.29
CA PRO A 487 -13.73 -25.23 27.27
C PRO A 487 -13.32 -26.39 28.19
N TYR A 488 -14.14 -26.75 29.17
CA TYR A 488 -13.83 -27.76 30.19
C TYR A 488 -14.62 -29.06 30.02
N ARG A 489 -15.52 -29.14 29.04
CA ARG A 489 -16.37 -30.32 28.81
C ARG A 489 -15.56 -31.57 28.54
N GLN A 490 -14.63 -31.48 27.59
CA GLN A 490 -13.77 -32.61 27.26
C GLN A 490 -12.88 -33.02 28.43
N LEU A 491 -12.33 -32.04 29.18
CA LEU A 491 -11.51 -32.31 30.36
C LEU A 491 -12.34 -33.03 31.45
N ALA A 492 -13.57 -32.58 31.67
CA ALA A 492 -14.48 -33.22 32.62
C ALA A 492 -14.80 -34.67 32.23
N SER A 493 -15.05 -34.92 30.94
CA SER A 493 -15.23 -36.28 30.42
C SER A 493 -13.99 -37.15 30.67
N SER A 494 -12.79 -36.63 30.39
CA SER A 494 -11.52 -37.34 30.63
C SER A 494 -11.23 -37.58 32.12
N LEU A 495 -11.67 -36.69 33.01
CA LEU A 495 -11.54 -36.89 34.45
C LEU A 495 -12.47 -38.00 34.97
N LEU A 496 -13.69 -38.09 34.44
CA LEU A 496 -14.60 -39.21 34.73
C LEU A 496 -14.02 -40.53 34.24
N ALA A 497 -13.40 -40.53 33.06
CA ALA A 497 -12.67 -41.67 32.50
C ALA A 497 -11.59 -42.19 33.47
N ILE A 498 -10.73 -41.28 33.95
CA ILE A 498 -9.64 -41.59 34.88
C ILE A 498 -10.16 -42.06 36.24
N TYR A 499 -11.24 -41.44 36.73
CA TYR A 499 -11.91 -41.88 37.95
C TYR A 499 -12.38 -43.33 37.81
N GLU A 500 -13.10 -43.66 36.74
CA GLU A 500 -13.61 -45.01 36.50
C GLU A 500 -12.49 -46.05 36.38
N ILE A 501 -11.43 -45.73 35.66
CA ILE A 501 -10.26 -46.61 35.56
C ILE A 501 -9.62 -46.86 36.93
N SER A 502 -9.52 -45.81 37.76
CA SER A 502 -8.91 -45.93 39.08
C SER A 502 -9.68 -46.86 40.02
N LEU A 503 -11.00 -47.00 39.84
CA LEU A 503 -11.86 -47.86 40.67
C LEU A 503 -11.55 -49.36 40.53
N ARG A 504 -10.82 -49.78 39.48
CA ARG A 504 -10.38 -51.19 39.31
C ARG A 504 -9.40 -51.65 40.39
N GLU A 505 -8.72 -50.72 41.07
CA GLU A 505 -7.79 -51.07 42.12
C GLU A 505 -8.50 -51.63 43.35
N LYS A 506 -7.91 -52.68 43.94
CA LYS A 506 -8.54 -53.48 45.01
C LYS A 506 -8.72 -52.75 46.34
N ASN A 507 -7.99 -51.66 46.59
CA ASN A 507 -8.05 -50.93 47.85
C ASN A 507 -8.02 -49.40 47.65
N ARG A 508 -8.60 -48.69 48.62
CA ARG A 508 -8.77 -47.22 48.58
C ARG A 508 -7.47 -46.44 48.43
N GLU A 509 -6.39 -46.89 49.07
CA GLU A 509 -5.10 -46.21 48.99
C GLU A 509 -4.50 -46.27 47.58
N LYS A 510 -4.58 -47.44 46.92
CA LYS A 510 -4.14 -47.61 45.53
C LYS A 510 -5.04 -46.87 44.56
N GLN A 511 -6.36 -46.92 44.74
CA GLN A 511 -7.30 -46.12 43.93
C GLN A 511 -6.92 -44.63 43.97
N ARG A 512 -6.70 -44.07 45.17
CA ARG A 512 -6.29 -42.68 45.33
C ARG A 512 -4.95 -42.39 44.65
N LYS A 513 -3.96 -43.27 44.80
CA LYS A 513 -2.64 -43.11 44.20
C LYS A 513 -2.72 -43.12 42.67
N VAL A 514 -3.39 -44.11 42.08
CA VAL A 514 -3.56 -44.26 40.64
C VAL A 514 -4.35 -43.09 40.06
N PHE A 515 -5.47 -42.71 40.67
CA PHE A 515 -6.24 -41.54 40.25
C PHE A 515 -5.37 -40.27 40.21
N THR A 516 -4.60 -40.02 41.28
CA THR A 516 -3.73 -38.84 41.37
C THR A 516 -2.66 -38.85 40.28
N GLU A 517 -1.99 -39.98 40.05
CA GLU A 517 -0.99 -40.12 39.00
C GLU A 517 -1.58 -39.90 37.60
N LEU A 518 -2.76 -40.45 37.33
CA LEU A 518 -3.45 -40.33 36.05
C LEU A 518 -3.90 -38.89 35.78
N VAL A 519 -4.47 -38.21 36.77
CA VAL A 519 -4.86 -36.80 36.63
C VAL A 519 -3.65 -35.94 36.29
N LEU A 520 -2.51 -36.15 36.98
CA LEU A 520 -1.29 -35.40 36.68
C LEU A 520 -0.77 -35.70 35.26
N LYS A 521 -0.77 -36.97 34.83
CA LYS A 521 -0.38 -37.36 33.46
C LYS A 521 -1.30 -36.77 32.40
N LEU A 522 -2.61 -36.76 32.64
CA LEU A 522 -3.59 -36.15 31.75
C LEU A 522 -3.29 -34.66 31.58
N LEU A 523 -3.15 -33.94 32.69
CA LEU A 523 -2.89 -32.50 32.70
C LEU A 523 -1.50 -32.12 32.13
N MET A 524 -0.53 -33.04 32.14
CA MET A 524 0.76 -32.81 31.49
C MET A 524 0.68 -32.75 29.95
N GLY A 525 -0.35 -33.34 29.34
CA GLY A 525 -0.52 -33.38 27.88
C GLY A 525 -1.84 -32.74 27.39
N TRP A 526 -2.39 -31.80 28.17
CA TRP A 526 -3.63 -31.08 27.89
C TRP A 526 -3.37 -29.58 27.58
#